data_AF-A0A662T272-F1
#
_entry.id   AF-A0A662T272-F1
#
_cell.length_a   1.000
_cell.length_b   1.000
_cell.length_c   1.000
_cell.angle_alpha   90.00
_cell.angle_beta   90.00
_cell.angle_gamma   90.00
#
_symmetry.space_group_name_H-M   'P 1'
#
loop_
_entity.id
_entity.type
_entity.pdbx_description
1 polymer ?
#
loop_
_entity_poly.entity_id
_entity_poly.type
_entity_poly.pdbx_seq_one_letter_code
_entity_poly.pdbx_strand_id
1 'polypeptide(L)'
;MFITYHDLEQMFGEKVKENPVGAIGLYTYWDRIRVGLQQLIAGVRRWRLDFIDRRDLASLTERAYKVTGIPLLEDVEKELIEHILLD
;
A
#
# COMPACT_ATOMS: atom_id res chain seq x y z
N MET A 1 20.30 -9.95 5.61
CA MET A 1 20.50 -8.59 6.15
C MET A 1 19.17 -7.86 6.09
N PHE A 2 18.70 -7.26 7.19
CA PHE A 2 17.46 -6.47 7.21
C PHE A 2 17.77 -5.03 6.84
N ILE A 3 17.00 -4.45 5.91
CA ILE A 3 17.26 -3.10 5.36
C ILE A 3 17.20 -2.04 6.47
N THR A 4 16.28 -2.20 7.42
CA THR A 4 16.04 -1.24 8.52
C THR A 4 16.89 -1.51 9.76
N TYR A 5 17.86 -2.43 9.71
CA TYR A 5 18.64 -2.79 10.90
C TYR A 5 19.46 -1.61 11.42
N HIS A 6 20.02 -0.79 10.52
CA HIS A 6 20.78 0.39 10.90
C HIS A 6 19.90 1.44 11.61
N ASP A 7 18.67 1.63 11.13
CA ASP A 7 17.72 2.54 11.79
C ASP A 7 17.39 2.06 13.22
N LEU A 8 17.24 0.75 13.40
CA LEU A 8 17.00 0.16 14.71
C LEU A 8 18.23 0.26 15.63
N GLU A 9 19.46 0.14 15.09
CA GLU A 9 20.68 0.44 15.83
C GLU A 9 20.73 1.90 16.29
N GLN A 10 20.30 2.85 15.46
CA GLN A 10 20.22 4.25 15.87
C GLN A 10 19.18 4.50 16.96
N MET A 11 18.06 3.77 16.94
CA MET A 11 16.97 3.91 17.92
C MET A 11 17.27 3.22 19.26
N PHE A 12 17.88 2.03 19.24
CA PHE A 12 18.05 1.17 20.42
C PHE A 12 19.51 0.99 20.84
N GLY A 13 20.48 1.47 20.05
CA GLY A 13 21.91 1.23 20.29
C GLY A 13 22.24 -0.26 20.27
N GLU A 14 23.13 -0.68 21.16
CA GLU A 14 23.55 -2.09 21.25
C GLU A 14 22.42 -3.04 21.66
N LYS A 15 21.36 -2.53 22.30
CA LYS A 15 20.21 -3.35 22.74
C LYS A 15 19.43 -3.95 21.57
N VAL A 16 19.63 -3.47 20.34
CA VAL A 16 19.01 -4.08 19.15
C VAL A 16 19.34 -5.57 19.03
N LYS A 17 20.48 -6.01 19.57
CA LYS A 17 20.92 -7.41 19.58
C LYS A 17 20.05 -8.29 20.47
N GLU A 18 19.36 -7.70 21.44
CA GLU A 18 18.40 -8.39 22.32
C GLU A 18 17.03 -8.57 21.66
N ASN A 19 16.73 -7.80 20.60
CA ASN A 19 15.45 -7.91 19.90
C ASN A 19 15.35 -9.25 19.15
N PRO A 20 14.18 -9.93 19.22
CA PRO A 20 13.94 -11.11 18.40
C PRO A 20 14.09 -10.79 16.92
N VAL A 21 14.80 -11.65 16.19
CA VAL A 21 15.02 -11.51 14.74
C VAL A 21 13.70 -11.39 13.97
N GLY A 22 12.65 -12.09 14.42
CA GLY A 22 11.31 -11.99 13.86
C GLY A 22 10.69 -10.59 14.01
N ALA A 23 10.94 -9.90 15.13
CA ALA A 23 10.46 -8.53 15.35
C ALA A 23 11.17 -7.53 14.44
N ILE A 24 12.49 -7.69 14.27
CA ILE A 24 13.28 -6.90 13.31
C ILE A 24 12.74 -7.11 11.89
N GLY A 25 12.47 -8.37 11.51
CA GLY A 25 11.90 -8.69 10.21
C GLY A 25 10.51 -8.08 10.00
N LEU A 26 9.66 -8.11 11.03
CA LEU A 26 8.35 -7.46 10.98
C LEU A 26 8.48 -5.94 10.82
N TYR A 27 9.40 -5.30 11.52
CA TYR A 27 9.67 -3.87 11.37
C TYR A 27 10.13 -3.52 9.94
N THR A 28 11.04 -4.30 9.36
CA THR A 28 11.44 -4.14 7.96
C THR A 28 10.25 -4.33 7.00
N TYR A 29 9.35 -5.27 7.28
CA TYR A 29 8.15 -5.46 6.47
C TYR A 29 7.19 -4.27 6.55
N TRP A 30 7.01 -3.67 7.73
CA TRP A 30 6.23 -2.44 7.89
C TRP A 30 6.81 -1.27 7.09
N ASP A 31 8.13 -1.15 6.99
CA ASP A 31 8.75 -0.13 6.14
C ASP A 31 8.36 -0.29 4.67
N ARG A 32 8.30 -1.53 4.17
CA ARG A 32 7.80 -1.81 2.81
C ARG A 32 6.34 -1.40 2.65
N ILE A 33 5.48 -1.66 3.65
CA ILE A 33 4.07 -1.23 3.62
C ILE A 33 3.99 0.30 3.58
N ARG A 34 4.79 1.00 4.39
CA ARG A 34 4.88 2.47 4.41
C ARG A 34 5.18 3.01 3.02
N VAL A 35 6.21 2.49 2.35
CA VAL A 35 6.59 2.94 1.00
C VAL A 35 5.48 2.65 -0.02
N GLY A 36 4.90 1.46 -0.02
CA GLY A 36 3.82 1.11 -0.93
C GLY A 36 2.58 2.00 -0.74
N LEU A 37 2.26 2.35 0.49
CA LEU A 37 1.16 3.24 0.82
C LEU A 37 1.43 4.68 0.36
N GLN A 38 2.66 5.17 0.52
CA GLN A 38 3.08 6.46 -0.01
C GLN A 38 2.97 6.51 -1.55
N GLN A 39 3.35 5.43 -2.23
CA GLN A 39 3.19 5.32 -3.69
C GLN A 39 1.73 5.35 -4.11
N LEU A 40 0.84 4.64 -3.40
CA LEU A 40 -0.60 4.66 -3.65
C LEU A 40 -1.18 6.07 -3.48
N ILE A 41 -0.91 6.69 -2.33
CA ILE A 41 -1.33 8.05 -1.95
C ILE A 41 -0.87 9.09 -2.97
N ALA A 42 0.37 8.99 -3.45
CA ALA A 42 0.90 9.85 -4.50
C ALA A 42 0.19 9.59 -5.85
N GLY A 43 -0.06 8.33 -6.20
CA GLY A 43 -0.75 7.93 -7.42
C GLY A 43 -2.17 8.49 -7.52
N VAL A 44 -2.93 8.44 -6.42
CA VAL A 44 -4.30 8.98 -6.36
C VAL A 44 -4.37 10.45 -5.93
N ARG A 45 -3.21 11.10 -5.74
CA ARG A 45 -3.07 12.52 -5.37
C ARG A 45 -3.78 12.90 -4.06
N ARG A 46 -3.89 11.96 -3.12
CA ARG A 46 -4.50 12.17 -1.80
C ARG A 46 -3.43 12.17 -0.73
N TRP A 47 -3.05 13.34 -0.19
CA TRP A 47 -1.86 13.50 0.67
C TRP A 47 -2.03 13.12 2.14
N ARG A 48 -3.21 12.63 2.54
CA ARG A 48 -3.48 12.14 3.90
C ARG A 48 -4.15 10.78 3.86
N LEU A 49 -3.85 9.97 4.87
CA LEU A 49 -4.35 8.60 4.98
C LEU A 49 -5.87 8.52 5.11
N ASP A 50 -6.48 9.49 5.78
CA ASP A 50 -7.93 9.58 5.95
C ASP A 50 -8.66 9.96 4.67
N PHE A 51 -7.93 10.38 3.63
CA PHE A 51 -8.51 10.62 2.33
C PHE A 51 -8.48 9.39 1.42
N ILE A 52 -7.68 8.35 1.65
CA ILE A 52 -7.73 7.18 0.78
C ILE A 52 -8.80 6.18 1.23
N ASP A 53 -9.45 5.53 0.28
CA ASP A 53 -10.42 4.47 0.57
C ASP A 53 -10.44 3.38 -0.52
N ARG A 54 -11.33 2.39 -0.41
CA ARG A 54 -11.37 1.25 -1.33
C ARG A 54 -11.74 1.62 -2.76
N ARG A 55 -12.32 2.79 -2.99
CA ARG A 55 -12.63 3.34 -4.33
C ARG A 55 -11.37 3.80 -5.07
N ASP A 56 -10.26 3.98 -4.35
CA ASP A 56 -8.93 4.28 -4.93
C ASP A 56 -8.19 3.03 -5.45
N LEU A 57 -8.85 1.88 -5.45
CA LEU A 57 -8.29 0.59 -5.86
C LEU A 57 -9.09 -0.01 -7.01
N ALA A 58 -8.39 -0.77 -7.86
CA ALA A 58 -8.97 -1.57 -8.92
C ALA A 58 -8.43 -3.01 -8.85
N SER A 59 -9.28 -3.99 -9.12
CA SER A 59 -8.88 -5.39 -9.29
C SER A 59 -8.31 -5.62 -10.68
N LEU A 60 -7.18 -6.31 -10.76
CA LEU A 60 -6.58 -6.74 -12.03
C LEU A 60 -7.08 -8.11 -12.51
N THR A 61 -7.84 -8.83 -11.69
CA THR A 61 -8.36 -10.16 -12.03
C THR A 61 -9.77 -10.35 -11.49
N GLU A 62 -10.58 -11.16 -12.18
CA GLU A 62 -11.89 -11.54 -11.68
C GLU A 62 -11.84 -12.25 -10.32
N ARG A 63 -10.77 -13.02 -10.05
CA ARG A 63 -10.61 -13.70 -8.77
C ARG A 63 -10.46 -12.68 -7.64
N ALA A 64 -9.67 -11.63 -7.85
CA ALA A 64 -9.53 -10.54 -6.87
C ALA A 64 -10.87 -9.81 -6.68
N TYR A 65 -11.61 -9.53 -7.76
CA TYR A 65 -12.96 -8.97 -7.67
C TYR A 65 -13.90 -9.86 -6.84
N LYS A 66 -14.00 -11.16 -7.16
CA LYS A 66 -14.88 -12.12 -6.47
C LYS A 66 -14.58 -12.25 -4.97
N VAL A 67 -13.32 -12.09 -4.57
CA VAL A 67 -12.91 -12.19 -3.15
C VAL A 67 -13.03 -10.86 -2.42
N THR A 68 -12.75 -9.74 -3.08
CA THR A 68 -12.61 -8.43 -2.41
C THR A 68 -13.78 -7.48 -2.64
N GLY A 69 -14.58 -7.70 -3.68
CA GLY A 69 -15.59 -6.76 -4.16
C GLY A 69 -15.03 -5.46 -4.76
N ILE A 70 -13.71 -5.32 -4.93
CA ILE A 70 -13.10 -4.15 -5.58
C ILE A 70 -13.30 -4.30 -7.09
N PRO A 71 -13.94 -3.33 -7.78
CA PRO A 71 -14.28 -3.40 -9.21
C PRO A 71 -13.07 -3.68 -10.10
N LEU A 72 -13.28 -4.29 -11.27
CA LEU A 72 -12.24 -4.41 -12.28
C LEU A 72 -11.90 -3.04 -12.86
N LEU A 73 -10.71 -2.90 -13.46
CA LEU A 73 -10.28 -1.62 -14.03
C LEU A 73 -11.27 -1.05 -15.06
N GLU A 74 -11.88 -1.92 -15.88
CA GLU A 74 -12.92 -1.55 -16.84
C GLU A 74 -14.25 -1.09 -16.21
N ASP A 75 -14.47 -1.42 -14.94
CA ASP A 75 -15.69 -1.06 -14.21
C ASP A 75 -15.54 0.23 -13.39
N VAL A 76 -14.31 0.61 -13.00
CA VAL A 76 -14.05 1.74 -12.07
C VAL A 76 -14.51 3.09 -12.63
N GLU A 77 -14.35 3.30 -13.94
CA GLU A 77 -14.70 4.57 -14.60
C GLU A 77 -15.64 4.38 -15.79
N LYS A 78 -16.40 3.29 -15.82
CA LYS A 78 -17.26 2.95 -16.96
C LYS A 78 -18.21 4.09 -17.33
N GLU A 79 -18.86 4.71 -16.35
CA GLU A 79 -19.76 5.85 -16.58
C GLU A 79 -19.03 7.08 -17.15
N LEU A 80 -17.82 7.37 -16.66
CA LEU A 80 -17.00 8.48 -17.16
C LEU A 80 -16.53 8.23 -18.59
N ILE A 81 -16.09 7.00 -18.88
CA ILE A 81 -15.66 6.58 -20.22
C ILE A 81 -16.84 6.66 -21.19
N GLU A 82 -18.03 6.18 -20.80
CA GLU A 82 -19.25 6.26 -21.59
C GLU A 82 -19.64 7.71 -21.88
N HIS A 83 -19.56 8.61 -20.90
CA HIS A 83 -19.79 10.05 -21.11
C HIS A 83 -18.81 10.66 -22.11
N ILE A 84 -17.50 10.40 -22.00
CA ILE A 84 -16.48 10.93 -22.91
C ILE A 84 -16.69 10.46 -24.36
N LEU A 85 -17.19 9.25 -24.56
CA LEU A 85 -17.39 8.66 -25.89
C LEU A 85 -18.72 9.07 -26.55
N LEU A 86 -19.70 9.53 -25.76
CA LEU A 86 -21.03 9.92 -26.24
C LEU A 86 -21.18 11.44 -26.46
N ASP A 87 -20.26 12.24 -25.94
CA ASP A 87 -20.07 13.66 -26.29
C ASP A 87 -19.34 13.83 -27.64
#